data_AF-A0A6J8CQK9-F1
#
_entry.id   AF-A0A6J8CQK9-F1
#
_cell.length_a   1.000
_cell.length_b   1.000
_cell.length_c   1.000
_cell.angle_alpha   90.00
_cell.angle_beta   90.00
_cell.angle_gamma   90.00
#
_symmetry.space_group_name_H-M   'P 1'
#
loop_
_entity.id
_entity.type
_entity.pdbx_description
1 polymer ?
#
loop_
_entity_poly.entity_id
_entity_poly.type
_entity_poly.pdbx_seq_one_letter_code
_entity_poly.pdbx_strand_id
1 'polypeptide(L)'
;MHNAVRVIFPNADISCYRFHLGQSWWRRIQTIGLSTEYRERSSEVGKWLSQFFGLAFLSPEEIEDCFVEDIMAVTPQNEKCLKFADYILENYVAADSKFPPQIWASPPDTEAKRTTNGPESFYSHFNSQFYACNPSIFIFMNVLQKIQTTAYIKIRSLSAIAPVRKNDRKRIEFVSEQFVKYGREEITRLDFIKSVGYKFSALTNM
;
A
#
# COMPACT_ATOMS: atom_id res chain seq x y z
N MET A 1 -2.56 4.94 16.70
CA MET A 1 -2.32 6.23 16.01
C MET A 1 -3.58 6.75 15.34
N HIS A 2 -4.28 5.99 14.48
CA HIS A 2 -5.52 6.45 13.85
C HIS A 2 -6.63 6.83 14.87
N ASN A 3 -6.78 6.07 15.97
CA ASN A 3 -7.73 6.43 17.03
C ASN A 3 -7.42 7.79 17.69
N ALA A 4 -6.15 8.12 17.89
CA ALA A 4 -5.76 9.42 18.46
C ALA A 4 -6.01 10.57 17.46
N VAL A 5 -5.79 10.33 16.17
CA VAL A 5 -6.12 11.31 15.11
C VAL A 5 -7.62 11.60 15.08
N ARG A 6 -8.48 10.57 15.19
CA ARG A 6 -9.95 10.76 15.23
C ARG A 6 -10.43 11.57 16.44
N VAL A 7 -9.71 11.50 17.57
CA VAL A 7 -10.05 12.31 18.76
C VAL A 7 -9.77 13.80 18.52
N ILE A 8 -8.65 14.12 17.86
CA ILE A 8 -8.22 15.52 17.66
C ILE A 8 -8.83 16.12 16.38
N PHE A 9 -8.98 15.31 15.34
CA PHE A 9 -9.47 15.68 14.02
C PHE A 9 -10.60 14.71 13.60
N PRO A 10 -11.81 14.85 14.18
CA PRO A 10 -12.91 13.90 13.96
C PRO A 10 -13.39 13.84 12.50
N ASN A 11 -13.18 14.91 11.74
CA ASN A 11 -13.59 15.01 10.34
C ASN A 11 -12.44 14.71 9.36
N ALA A 12 -11.27 14.27 9.85
CA ALA A 12 -10.16 13.94 8.96
C ALA A 12 -10.35 12.57 8.33
N ASP A 13 -10.26 12.51 7.00
CA ASP A 13 -10.22 11.24 6.27
C ASP A 13 -8.87 10.56 6.50
N ILE A 14 -8.91 9.40 7.14
CA ILE A 14 -7.71 8.59 7.39
C ILE A 14 -7.58 7.55 6.29
N SER A 15 -6.54 7.68 5.48
CA SER A 15 -6.17 6.70 4.47
C SER A 15 -4.79 6.10 4.77
N CYS A 16 -4.71 4.77 4.79
CA CYS A 16 -3.48 4.01 4.85
C CYS A 16 -2.85 3.91 3.46
N TYR A 17 -1.52 4.02 3.42
CA TYR A 17 -0.76 3.88 2.19
C TYR A 17 -0.63 2.40 1.79
N ARG A 18 -0.98 2.09 0.53
CA ARG A 18 -0.90 0.75 -0.05
C ARG A 18 0.51 0.15 0.04
N PHE A 19 1.55 0.98 -0.06
CA PHE A 19 2.94 0.54 0.09
C PHE A 19 3.21 -0.05 1.48
N HIS A 20 2.84 0.67 2.54
CA HIS A 20 3.05 0.19 3.91
C HIS A 20 2.15 -1.00 4.26
N LEU A 21 0.92 -1.04 3.72
CA LEU A 21 0.05 -2.21 3.83
C LEU A 21 0.72 -3.45 3.24
N GLY A 22 1.19 -3.35 2.00
CA GLY A 22 1.92 -4.44 1.34
C GLY A 22 3.20 -4.85 2.08
N GLN A 23 3.94 -3.89 2.65
CA GLN A 23 5.11 -4.19 3.50
C GLN A 23 4.72 -4.94 4.78
N SER A 24 3.59 -4.60 5.40
CA SER A 24 3.08 -5.29 6.59
C SER A 24 2.77 -6.76 6.28
N TRP A 25 2.02 -7.00 5.21
CA TRP A 25 1.66 -8.35 4.77
C TRP A 25 2.89 -9.16 4.33
N TRP A 26 3.82 -8.53 3.61
CA TRP A 26 5.09 -9.16 3.26
C TRP A 26 5.89 -9.59 4.50
N ARG A 27 6.04 -8.71 5.49
CA ARG A 27 6.72 -9.07 6.75
C ARG A 27 6.03 -10.24 7.44
N ARG A 28 4.70 -10.27 7.45
CA ARG A 28 3.96 -11.42 8.01
C ARG A 28 4.25 -12.71 7.25
N ILE A 29 4.24 -12.70 5.92
CA ILE A 29 4.63 -13.83 5.05
C ILE A 29 6.04 -14.32 5.40
N GLN A 30 6.96 -13.40 5.70
CA GLN A 30 8.31 -13.74 6.14
C GLN A 30 8.32 -14.39 7.52
N THR A 31 7.63 -13.82 8.50
CA THR A 31 7.59 -14.33 9.87
C THR A 31 7.04 -15.76 9.96
N ILE A 32 6.05 -16.11 9.14
CA ILE A 32 5.46 -17.45 9.12
C ILE A 32 6.24 -18.45 8.23
N GLY A 33 7.34 -18.01 7.60
CA GLY A 33 8.21 -18.87 6.81
C GLY A 33 7.61 -19.32 5.48
N LEU A 34 6.84 -18.45 4.82
CA LEU A 34 6.31 -18.66 3.46
C LEU A 34 7.08 -17.88 2.39
N SER A 35 8.20 -17.24 2.72
CA SER A 35 8.95 -16.38 1.79
C SER A 35 9.46 -17.11 0.55
N THR A 36 9.86 -18.38 0.67
CA THR A 36 10.37 -19.16 -0.47
C THR A 36 9.24 -19.47 -1.43
N GLU A 37 8.12 -19.98 -0.91
CA GLU A 37 6.93 -20.29 -1.71
C GLU A 37 6.33 -19.05 -2.36
N TYR A 38 6.34 -17.91 -1.66
CA TYR A 38 5.86 -16.64 -2.22
C TYR A 38 6.68 -16.14 -3.41
N ARG A 39 7.99 -16.38 -3.42
CA ARG A 39 8.88 -15.95 -4.52
C ARG A 39 8.81 -16.90 -5.72
N GLU A 40 8.44 -18.15 -5.49
CA GLU A 40 8.33 -19.15 -6.55
C GLU A 40 7.08 -18.88 -7.40
N ARG A 41 7.28 -18.45 -8.66
CA ARG A 41 6.17 -18.03 -9.54
C ARG A 41 5.20 -19.16 -9.88
N SER A 42 5.70 -20.40 -9.86
CA SER A 42 4.87 -21.58 -10.12
C SER A 42 4.01 -21.97 -8.91
N SER A 43 4.39 -21.56 -7.70
CA SER A 43 3.77 -21.96 -6.44
C SER A 43 2.31 -21.52 -6.34
N GLU A 44 1.44 -22.47 -6.00
CA GLU A 44 0.04 -22.21 -5.69
C GLU A 44 -0.10 -21.32 -4.45
N VAL A 45 0.72 -21.55 -3.43
CA VAL A 45 0.78 -20.71 -2.23
C VAL A 45 1.23 -19.30 -2.55
N GLY A 46 2.25 -19.13 -3.41
CA GLY A 46 2.70 -17.80 -3.82
C GLY A 46 1.63 -17.04 -4.60
N LYS A 47 0.93 -17.73 -5.51
CA LYS A 47 -0.21 -17.16 -6.25
C LYS A 47 -1.35 -16.79 -5.31
N TRP A 48 -1.69 -17.64 -4.36
CA TRP A 48 -2.73 -17.36 -3.35
C TRP A 48 -2.38 -16.14 -2.49
N LEU A 49 -1.18 -16.10 -1.91
CA LEU A 49 -0.69 -14.96 -1.14
C LEU A 49 -0.66 -13.64 -1.93
N SER A 50 -0.43 -13.70 -3.25
CA SER A 50 -0.42 -12.50 -4.09
C SER A 50 -1.80 -11.85 -4.22
N GLN A 51 -2.89 -12.61 -4.09
CA GLN A 51 -4.27 -12.12 -4.24
C GLN A 51 -4.63 -11.08 -3.18
N PHE A 52 -4.08 -11.23 -1.96
CA PHE A 52 -4.28 -10.28 -0.87
C PHE A 52 -3.89 -8.85 -1.27
N PHE A 53 -2.81 -8.69 -2.04
CA PHE A 53 -2.35 -7.39 -2.54
C PHE A 53 -3.33 -6.74 -3.53
N GLY A 54 -4.25 -7.52 -4.11
CA GLY A 54 -5.35 -7.04 -4.95
C GLY A 54 -6.52 -6.45 -4.15
N LEU A 55 -6.73 -6.89 -2.91
CA LEU A 55 -7.83 -6.41 -2.04
C LEU A 55 -7.82 -4.89 -1.86
N ALA A 56 -6.63 -4.27 -1.85
CA ALA A 56 -6.47 -2.83 -1.66
C ALA A 56 -7.06 -1.96 -2.80
N PHE A 57 -7.60 -2.59 -3.84
CA PHE A 57 -8.21 -1.97 -5.01
C PHE A 57 -9.71 -2.23 -5.16
N LEU A 58 -10.32 -2.99 -4.25
CA LEU A 58 -11.76 -3.15 -4.16
C LEU A 58 -12.40 -2.03 -3.33
N SER A 59 -13.72 -1.91 -3.41
CA SER A 59 -14.47 -1.09 -2.45
C SER A 59 -14.40 -1.71 -1.05
N PRO A 60 -14.35 -0.90 0.02
CA PRO A 60 -14.35 -1.41 1.40
C PRO A 60 -15.49 -2.39 1.70
N GLU A 61 -16.65 -2.18 1.07
CA GLU A 61 -17.87 -2.97 1.26
C GLU A 61 -17.73 -4.40 0.70
N GLU A 62 -16.90 -4.60 -0.33
CA GLU A 62 -16.69 -5.90 -0.97
C GLU A 62 -15.60 -6.75 -0.30
N ILE A 63 -14.84 -6.20 0.66
CA ILE A 63 -13.63 -6.85 1.19
C ILE A 63 -13.95 -8.12 1.98
N GLU A 64 -14.96 -8.08 2.84
CA GLU A 64 -15.32 -9.22 3.68
C GLU A 64 -15.85 -10.38 2.82
N ASP A 65 -16.79 -10.10 1.92
CA ASP A 65 -17.33 -11.08 0.98
C ASP A 65 -16.23 -11.65 0.07
N CYS A 66 -15.36 -10.80 -0.50
CA CYS A 66 -14.25 -11.28 -1.33
C CYS A 66 -13.28 -12.15 -0.54
N PHE A 67 -13.00 -11.81 0.72
CA PHE A 67 -12.14 -12.62 1.57
C PHE A 67 -12.75 -14.01 1.81
N VAL A 68 -14.02 -14.07 2.23
CA VAL A 68 -14.69 -15.33 2.60
C VAL A 68 -15.05 -16.18 1.38
N GLU A 69 -15.66 -15.58 0.36
CA GLU A 69 -16.21 -16.31 -0.78
C GLU A 69 -15.17 -16.63 -1.84
N ASP A 70 -14.20 -15.73 -2.06
CA ASP A 70 -13.25 -15.89 -3.17
C ASP A 70 -11.89 -16.40 -2.68
N ILE A 71 -11.23 -15.68 -1.75
CA ILE A 71 -9.86 -16.01 -1.31
C ILE A 71 -9.84 -17.29 -0.49
N MET A 72 -10.76 -17.41 0.49
CA MET A 72 -10.78 -18.56 1.38
C MET A 72 -11.19 -19.84 0.65
N ALA A 73 -12.05 -19.75 -0.37
CA ALA A 73 -12.47 -20.90 -1.19
C ALA A 73 -11.33 -21.57 -1.97
N VAL A 74 -10.25 -20.82 -2.28
CA VAL A 74 -9.07 -21.34 -2.99
C VAL A 74 -7.84 -21.47 -2.08
N THR A 75 -8.03 -21.55 -0.76
CA THR A 75 -6.94 -21.66 0.20
C THR A 75 -6.16 -22.97 0.03
N PRO A 76 -4.83 -22.93 -0.13
CA PRO A 76 -4.00 -24.13 -0.16
C PRO A 76 -4.08 -24.91 1.16
N GLN A 77 -3.97 -26.24 1.09
CA GLN A 77 -3.87 -27.10 2.29
C GLN A 77 -2.52 -26.94 2.99
N ASN A 78 -2.33 -25.81 3.65
CA ASN A 78 -1.11 -25.43 4.35
C ASN A 78 -1.47 -24.64 5.62
N GLU A 79 -1.09 -25.16 6.79
CA GLU A 79 -1.38 -24.54 8.08
C GLU A 79 -0.83 -23.11 8.19
N LYS A 80 0.31 -22.82 7.54
CA LYS A 80 0.87 -21.46 7.51
C LYS A 80 -0.01 -20.50 6.71
N CYS A 81 -0.68 -20.96 5.66
CA CYS A 81 -1.64 -20.15 4.91
C CYS A 81 -2.85 -19.80 5.78
N LEU A 82 -3.38 -20.75 6.55
CA LEU A 82 -4.46 -20.48 7.51
C LEU A 82 -4.03 -19.45 8.56
N LYS A 83 -2.85 -19.61 9.17
CA LYS A 83 -2.28 -18.63 10.11
C LYS A 83 -2.05 -17.23 9.51
N PHE A 84 -1.88 -17.15 8.20
CA PHE A 84 -1.82 -15.88 7.48
C PHE A 84 -3.22 -15.30 7.29
N ALA A 85 -4.17 -16.11 6.84
CA ALA A 85 -5.57 -15.71 6.67
C ALA A 85 -6.17 -15.20 7.98
N ASP A 86 -6.02 -15.94 9.09
CA ASP A 86 -6.51 -15.54 10.42
C ASP A 86 -5.94 -14.18 10.83
N TYR A 87 -4.63 -13.99 10.63
CA TYR A 87 -3.97 -12.71 10.90
C TYR A 87 -4.57 -11.57 10.07
N ILE A 88 -4.84 -11.80 8.78
CA ILE A 88 -5.45 -10.80 7.90
C ILE A 88 -6.88 -10.50 8.35
N LEU A 89 -7.66 -11.52 8.68
CA LEU A 89 -9.03 -11.39 9.15
C LEU A 89 -9.10 -10.49 10.39
N GLU A 90 -8.36 -10.85 11.43
CA GLU A 90 -8.34 -10.15 12.72
C GLU A 90 -7.80 -8.72 12.63
N ASN A 91 -6.83 -8.46 11.75
CA ASN A 91 -6.12 -7.17 11.74
C ASN A 91 -6.61 -6.20 10.66
N TYR A 92 -7.25 -6.70 9.59
CA TYR A 92 -7.55 -5.90 8.40
C TYR A 92 -8.97 -6.05 7.82
N VAL A 93 -9.64 -7.19 7.98
CA VAL A 93 -10.92 -7.47 7.30
C VAL A 93 -12.11 -7.31 8.25
N ALA A 94 -12.05 -7.91 9.44
CA ALA A 94 -13.15 -7.88 10.39
C ALA A 94 -13.56 -6.44 10.74
N ALA A 95 -14.84 -6.24 11.04
CA ALA A 95 -15.40 -4.92 11.33
C ALA A 95 -14.73 -4.24 12.55
N ASP A 96 -14.31 -5.01 13.54
CA ASP A 96 -13.59 -4.57 14.74
C ASP A 96 -12.07 -4.64 14.61
N SER A 97 -11.57 -4.92 13.41
CA SER A 97 -10.15 -5.05 13.15
C SER A 97 -9.40 -3.75 13.43
N LYS A 98 -8.11 -3.89 13.78
CA LYS A 98 -7.24 -2.75 14.09
C LYS A 98 -7.09 -1.78 12.91
N PHE A 99 -7.21 -2.27 11.68
CA PHE A 99 -7.13 -1.47 10.47
C PHE A 99 -8.26 -1.86 9.53
N PRO A 100 -9.48 -1.34 9.72
CA PRO A 100 -10.65 -1.81 8.99
C PRO A 100 -10.60 -1.41 7.51
N PRO A 101 -11.32 -2.11 6.60
CA PRO A 101 -11.27 -1.87 5.16
C PRO A 101 -11.41 -0.42 4.73
N GLN A 102 -12.24 0.36 5.43
CA GLN A 102 -12.57 1.76 5.10
C GLN A 102 -11.35 2.68 5.12
N ILE A 103 -10.27 2.33 5.83
CA ILE A 103 -9.05 3.16 5.86
C ILE A 103 -8.02 2.71 4.82
N TRP A 104 -8.09 1.52 4.23
CA TRP A 104 -7.01 1.01 3.37
C TRP A 104 -7.46 0.53 2.00
N ALA A 105 -8.67 -0.01 1.87
CA ALA A 105 -9.28 -0.39 0.61
C ALA A 105 -9.89 0.84 -0.08
N SER A 106 -9.85 0.84 -1.40
CA SER A 106 -10.49 1.85 -2.25
C SER A 106 -10.32 1.44 -3.69
N PRO A 107 -11.31 1.71 -4.55
CA PRO A 107 -11.14 1.66 -6.00
C PRO A 107 -9.91 2.45 -6.47
N PRO A 108 -9.33 2.11 -7.63
CA PRO A 108 -8.25 2.86 -8.22
C PRO A 108 -8.71 4.27 -8.57
N ASP A 109 -8.20 5.26 -7.84
CA ASP A 109 -8.35 6.67 -8.18
C ASP A 109 -7.05 7.17 -8.84
N THR A 110 -7.19 7.77 -10.01
CA THR A 110 -6.09 8.38 -10.79
C THR A 110 -5.56 9.67 -10.16
N GLU A 111 -6.36 10.34 -9.32
CA GLU A 111 -6.01 11.62 -8.69
C GLU A 111 -5.42 11.43 -7.29
N ALA A 112 -5.93 10.48 -6.49
CA ALA A 112 -5.37 10.15 -5.18
C ALA A 112 -4.05 9.38 -5.27
N LYS A 113 -2.93 10.11 -5.31
CA LYS A 113 -1.59 9.55 -5.14
C LYS A 113 -1.40 9.02 -3.71
N ARG A 114 -1.81 7.76 -3.45
CA ARG A 114 -1.51 7.02 -2.21
C ARG A 114 -0.04 6.54 -2.19
N THR A 115 0.92 7.46 -2.29
CA THR A 115 2.37 7.16 -2.28
C THR A 115 3.09 7.86 -1.13
N THR A 116 4.05 7.19 -0.50
CA THR A 116 4.88 7.75 0.59
C THR A 116 6.19 8.35 0.12
N ASN A 117 6.45 8.31 -1.20
CA ASN A 117 7.67 8.83 -1.83
C ASN A 117 7.97 10.29 -1.42
N GLY A 118 6.95 11.14 -1.29
CA GLY A 118 7.12 12.54 -0.88
C GLY A 118 7.73 12.66 0.51
N PRO A 119 7.02 12.24 1.57
CA PRO A 119 7.53 12.23 2.93
C PRO A 119 8.86 11.46 3.08
N GLU A 120 8.99 10.26 2.51
CA GLU A 120 10.21 9.45 2.62
C GLU A 120 11.41 10.11 1.93
N SER A 121 11.22 10.70 0.74
CA SER A 121 12.28 11.45 0.06
C SER A 121 12.69 12.70 0.83
N PHE A 122 11.72 13.37 1.46
CA PHE A 122 12.01 14.49 2.35
C PHE A 122 12.85 14.04 3.54
N TYR A 123 12.45 12.99 4.25
CA TYR A 123 13.22 12.47 5.40
C TYR A 123 14.62 12.03 5.00
N SER A 124 14.76 11.31 3.89
CA SER A 124 16.06 10.90 3.37
C SER A 124 16.95 12.10 3.03
N HIS A 125 16.41 13.08 2.31
CA HIS A 125 17.12 14.31 1.96
C HIS A 125 17.47 15.15 3.18
N PHE A 126 16.56 15.24 4.16
CA PHE A 126 16.77 15.96 5.41
C PHE A 126 17.90 15.33 6.21
N ASN A 127 17.84 14.02 6.43
CA ASN A 127 18.86 13.28 7.15
C ASN A 127 20.22 13.35 6.45
N SER A 128 20.24 13.34 5.12
CA SER A 128 21.49 13.46 4.36
C SER A 128 22.17 14.83 4.47
N GLN A 129 21.49 15.86 5.00
CA GLN A 129 22.11 17.15 5.29
C GLN A 129 22.99 17.13 6.55
N PHE A 130 22.89 16.09 7.38
CA PHE A 130 23.60 15.97 8.64
C PHE A 130 24.66 14.88 8.54
N TYR A 131 25.93 15.28 8.59
CA TYR A 131 27.08 14.35 8.51
C TYR A 131 27.60 13.90 9.89
N ALA A 132 27.08 14.49 10.97
CA ALA A 132 27.43 14.15 12.34
C ALA A 132 26.20 13.60 13.06
N CYS A 133 26.40 12.64 13.98
CA CYS A 133 25.32 12.11 14.81
C CYS A 133 24.67 13.17 15.70
N ASN A 134 25.42 14.23 16.05
CA ASN A 134 24.95 15.34 16.90
C ASN A 134 25.39 16.69 16.28
N PRO A 135 24.68 17.20 15.25
CA PRO A 135 25.01 18.49 14.65
C PRO A 135 24.77 19.64 15.65
N SER A 136 25.57 20.70 15.59
CA SER A 136 25.33 21.88 16.41
C SER A 136 24.01 22.56 16.01
N ILE A 137 23.41 23.29 16.95
CA ILE A 137 22.17 24.04 16.69
C ILE A 137 22.32 25.01 15.50
N PHE A 138 23.50 25.60 15.30
CA PHE A 138 23.78 26.47 14.17
C PHE A 138 23.73 25.72 12.82
N ILE A 139 24.30 24.51 12.76
CA ILE A 139 24.23 23.66 11.56
C ILE A 139 22.77 23.28 11.29
N PHE A 140 22.02 22.91 12.33
CA PHE A 140 20.61 22.60 12.22
C PHE A 140 19.78 23.76 11.68
N MET A 141 19.94 24.96 12.23
CA MET A 141 19.26 26.17 11.76
C MET A 141 19.59 26.50 10.30
N ASN A 142 20.85 26.36 9.90
CA ASN A 142 21.26 26.57 8.51
C ASN A 142 20.59 25.58 7.55
N VAL A 143 20.47 24.31 7.94
CA VAL A 143 19.76 23.29 7.13
C VAL A 143 18.27 23.63 7.00
N LEU A 144 17.62 24.02 8.10
CA LEU A 144 16.20 24.42 8.07
C LEU A 144 15.96 25.61 7.14
N GLN A 145 16.80 26.64 7.19
CA GLN A 145 16.69 27.80 6.30
C GLN A 145 16.85 27.42 4.82
N LYS A 146 17.79 26.51 4.50
CA LYS A 146 17.98 26.00 3.12
C LYS A 146 16.74 25.26 2.62
N ILE A 147 16.16 24.41 3.45
CA ILE A 147 14.95 23.65 3.13
C ILE A 147 13.77 24.60 2.91
N GLN A 148 13.58 25.57 3.81
CA GLN A 148 12.54 26.57 3.69
C GLN A 148 12.68 27.36 2.38
N THR A 149 13.90 27.79 2.04
CA THR A 149 14.18 28.50 0.78
C THR A 149 13.81 27.66 -0.44
N THR A 150 14.20 26.38 -0.46
CA THR A 150 13.89 25.45 -1.55
C THR A 150 12.39 25.17 -1.65
N ALA A 151 11.69 25.05 -0.52
CA ALA A 151 10.25 24.87 -0.48
C ALA A 151 9.52 26.09 -1.06
N TYR A 152 9.92 27.32 -0.70
CA TYR A 152 9.33 28.52 -1.27
C TYR A 152 9.57 28.65 -2.77
N ILE A 153 10.77 28.31 -3.26
CA ILE A 153 11.04 28.28 -4.70
C ILE A 153 10.09 27.30 -5.40
N LYS A 154 9.94 26.07 -4.88
CA LYS A 154 9.03 25.07 -5.45
C LYS A 154 7.57 25.54 -5.47
N ILE A 155 7.10 26.15 -4.38
CA ILE A 155 5.73 26.70 -4.30
C ILE A 155 5.51 27.78 -5.35
N ARG A 156 6.48 28.67 -5.55
CA ARG A 156 6.41 29.74 -6.57
C ARG A 156 6.50 29.21 -8.01
N SER A 157 7.00 27.99 -8.20
CA SER A 157 7.11 27.33 -9.50
C SER A 157 5.98 26.33 -9.79
N LEU A 158 4.89 26.34 -9.02
CA LEU A 158 3.75 25.42 -9.16
C LEU A 158 2.95 25.55 -10.47
N SER A 159 3.31 26.48 -11.36
CA SER A 159 2.72 26.59 -12.69
C SER A 159 3.01 25.40 -13.61
N ALA A 160 3.94 24.51 -13.25
CA ALA A 160 4.27 23.31 -14.00
C ALA A 160 3.84 22.02 -13.26
N ILE A 161 3.01 21.20 -13.91
CA ILE A 161 2.66 19.86 -13.42
C ILE A 161 3.89 18.96 -13.51
N ALA A 162 4.33 18.41 -12.37
CA ALA A 162 5.44 17.47 -12.36
C ALA A 162 5.08 16.18 -13.13
N PRO A 163 5.92 15.71 -14.07
CA PRO A 163 5.63 14.51 -14.84
C PRO A 163 5.61 13.27 -13.94
N VAL A 164 4.58 12.45 -14.09
CA VAL A 164 4.52 11.12 -13.45
C VAL A 164 5.54 10.20 -14.11
N ARG A 165 6.28 9.42 -13.33
CA ARG A 165 7.23 8.45 -13.86
C ARG A 165 6.51 7.46 -14.77
N LYS A 166 7.12 7.11 -15.91
CA LYS A 166 6.53 6.21 -16.92
C LYS A 166 6.05 4.88 -16.33
N ASN A 167 6.80 4.30 -15.39
CA ASN A 167 6.42 3.04 -14.75
C ASN A 167 5.20 3.18 -13.83
N ASP A 168 5.11 4.27 -13.06
CA ASP A 168 3.97 4.52 -12.17
C ASP A 168 2.70 4.74 -12.99
N ARG A 169 2.81 5.51 -14.08
CA ARG A 169 1.72 5.71 -15.04
C ARG A 169 1.20 4.38 -15.60
N LYS A 170 2.09 3.51 -16.09
CA LYS A 170 1.71 2.18 -16.60
C LYS A 170 1.04 1.30 -15.54
N ARG A 171 1.46 1.39 -14.28
CA ARG A 171 0.85 0.64 -13.18
C ARG A 171 -0.56 1.14 -12.89
N ILE A 172 -0.76 2.46 -12.88
CA ILE A 172 -2.08 3.08 -12.69
C ILE A 172 -3.01 2.69 -13.85
N GLU A 173 -2.56 2.88 -15.10
CA GLU A 173 -3.33 2.52 -16.30
C GLU A 173 -3.77 1.05 -16.27
N PHE A 174 -2.85 0.13 -15.93
CA PHE A 174 -3.18 -1.30 -15.81
C PHE A 174 -4.30 -1.57 -14.80
N VAL A 175 -4.24 -0.97 -13.60
CA VAL A 175 -5.28 -1.22 -12.58
C VAL A 175 -6.60 -0.63 -13.01
N SER A 176 -6.60 0.59 -13.55
CA SER A 176 -7.81 1.23 -14.06
C SER A 176 -8.46 0.41 -15.15
N GLU A 177 -7.69 -0.15 -16.09
CA GLU A 177 -8.20 -1.05 -17.13
C GLU A 177 -8.82 -2.32 -16.53
N GLN A 178 -8.15 -2.97 -15.58
CA GLN A 178 -8.70 -4.17 -14.92
C GLN A 178 -9.96 -3.86 -14.14
N PHE A 179 -10.02 -2.70 -13.47
CA PHE A 179 -11.19 -2.29 -12.69
C PHE A 179 -12.39 -1.96 -13.58
N VAL A 180 -12.16 -1.36 -14.75
CA VAL A 180 -13.23 -1.15 -15.76
C VAL A 180 -13.77 -2.48 -16.27
N LYS A 181 -12.91 -3.47 -16.52
CA LYS A 181 -13.37 -4.83 -16.92
C LYS A 181 -14.21 -5.49 -15.82
N TYR A 182 -13.78 -5.33 -14.57
CA TYR A 182 -14.52 -5.84 -13.42
C TYR A 182 -15.91 -5.17 -13.32
N GLY A 183 -15.97 -3.84 -13.40
CA GLY A 183 -17.25 -3.10 -13.35
C GLY A 183 -18.18 -3.34 -14.55
N ARG A 184 -17.68 -3.94 -15.64
CA ARG A 184 -18.47 -4.39 -16.80
C ARG A 184 -18.82 -5.88 -16.75
N GLU A 185 -18.46 -6.57 -15.66
CA GLU A 185 -18.66 -8.02 -15.50
C GLU A 185 -17.94 -8.86 -16.57
N GLU A 186 -16.92 -8.29 -17.25
CA GLU A 186 -16.09 -9.03 -18.22
C GLU A 186 -15.12 -10.00 -17.52
N ILE A 187 -14.81 -9.74 -16.25
CA ILE A 187 -13.97 -10.58 -15.39
C ILE A 187 -14.63 -10.72 -14.01
N THR A 188 -14.39 -11.85 -13.33
CA THR A 188 -14.90 -12.05 -11.97
C THR A 188 -14.13 -11.22 -10.95
N ARG A 189 -14.72 -11.03 -9.75
CA ARG A 189 -14.05 -10.39 -8.60
C ARG A 189 -12.71 -11.09 -8.28
N LEU A 190 -12.71 -12.42 -8.28
CA LEU A 190 -11.52 -13.24 -8.08
C LEU A 190 -10.46 -13.04 -9.18
N ASP A 191 -10.86 -12.94 -10.45
CA ASP A 191 -9.92 -12.70 -11.55
C ASP A 191 -9.28 -11.31 -11.48
N PHE A 192 -10.06 -10.31 -11.08
CA PHE A 192 -9.56 -8.95 -10.83
C PHE A 192 -8.50 -8.94 -9.71
N ILE A 193 -8.79 -9.53 -8.54
CA ILE A 193 -7.81 -9.54 -7.43
C ILE A 193 -6.56 -10.37 -7.77
N LYS A 194 -6.69 -11.44 -8.56
CA LYS A 194 -5.54 -12.23 -9.04
C LYS A 194 -4.66 -11.40 -9.97
N SER A 195 -5.25 -10.71 -10.94
CA SER A 195 -4.49 -9.96 -11.95
C SER A 195 -3.76 -8.76 -11.32
N VAL A 196 -4.46 -7.99 -10.48
CA VAL A 196 -3.90 -6.84 -9.78
C VAL A 196 -2.95 -7.27 -8.67
N GLY A 197 -3.34 -8.26 -7.87
CA GLY A 197 -2.53 -8.82 -6.80
C GLY A 197 -1.17 -9.30 -7.29
N TYR A 198 -1.11 -10.03 -8.40
CA TYR A 198 0.16 -10.45 -8.99
C TYR A 198 1.04 -9.25 -9.43
N LYS A 199 0.44 -8.20 -10.00
CA LYS A 199 1.15 -6.99 -10.47
C LYS A 199 1.68 -6.10 -9.33
N PHE A 200 0.99 -6.09 -8.19
CA PHE A 200 1.30 -5.26 -7.01
C PHE A 200 1.86 -6.06 -5.84
N SER A 201 1.98 -7.38 -6.00
CA SER A 201 2.73 -8.25 -5.11
C SER A 201 4.09 -7.63 -4.86
N ALA A 202 4.55 -7.70 -3.61
CA ALA A 202 5.87 -7.27 -3.20
C ALA A 202 6.93 -8.18 -3.86
N LEU A 203 7.13 -8.04 -5.17
CA LEU A 203 8.27 -8.63 -5.86
C LEU A 203 9.50 -7.93 -5.32
N THR A 204 10.26 -8.71 -4.56
CA THR A 204 11.50 -8.35 -3.92
C THR A 204 12.40 -7.57 -4.85
N ASN A 205 12.38 -6.25 -4.70
CA ASN A 205 13.49 -5.34 -4.92
C ASN A 205 13.37 -4.28 -3.82
N MET A 206 13.69 -4.69 -2.59
CA MET A 206 14.44 -3.81 -1.70
C MET A 206 15.90 -3.92 -2.12
#